data_AF-A0A847LD44-F1
#
_entry.id   AF-A0A847LD44-F1
#
_cell.length_a   1.000
_cell.length_b   1.000
_cell.length_c   1.000
_cell.angle_alpha   90.00
_cell.angle_beta   90.00
_cell.angle_gamma   90.00
#
_symmetry.space_group_name_H-M   'P 1'
#
loop_
_entity.id
_entity.type
_entity.pdbx_description
1 polymer ?
#
loop_
_entity_poly.entity_id
_entity_poly.type
_entity_poly.pdbx_seq_one_letter_code
_entity_poly.pdbx_strand_id
1 'polypeptide(L)'
;MFARTKKSAGLEYVQLVENHREGGKVRQTVVATLGRLDQLRSTGQLDSLLASLARFAKKALLLSPSLSPDSVDVKPRKIGGPLVFQRLWEETGCQGIIDELLSRRNFEFPLERILFATVLQRIFAPGSDCSCFQWLTGYRIPGLDGAQLHHWYRAMAWLGEALSLDQQKGAVPFAPRCTKDLIEEALFQRNRDLLTEVGVVFFDTTTLFF
;
A
#
# COMPACT_ATOMS: atom_id res chain seq x y z
N MET A 1 -25.56 -28.70 -4.62
CA MET A 1 -25.31 -27.79 -5.76
C MET A 1 -23.96 -27.10 -5.56
N PHE A 2 -23.20 -26.81 -6.60
CA PHE A 2 -21.90 -26.13 -6.51
C PHE A 2 -21.60 -25.35 -7.80
N ALA A 3 -20.69 -24.37 -7.72
CA ALA A 3 -20.22 -23.62 -8.87
C ALA A 3 -18.99 -24.30 -9.51
N ARG A 4 -18.92 -24.33 -10.84
CA ARG A 4 -17.73 -24.76 -11.59
C ARG A 4 -17.45 -23.83 -12.76
N THR A 5 -16.22 -23.87 -13.26
CA THR A 5 -15.86 -23.19 -14.51
C THR A 5 -15.95 -24.14 -15.70
N LYS A 6 -16.41 -23.63 -16.84
CA LYS A 6 -16.38 -24.32 -18.15
C LYS A 6 -15.56 -23.48 -19.13
N LYS A 7 -14.56 -24.09 -19.74
CA LYS A 7 -13.79 -23.48 -20.84
C LYS A 7 -14.51 -23.72 -22.16
N SER A 8 -14.69 -22.67 -22.97
CA SER A 8 -15.25 -22.75 -24.31
C SER A 8 -14.66 -21.65 -25.18
N ALA A 9 -14.09 -22.01 -26.33
CA ALA A 9 -13.49 -21.08 -27.30
C ALA A 9 -12.51 -20.05 -26.68
N GLY A 10 -11.65 -20.50 -25.75
CA GLY A 10 -10.67 -19.64 -25.06
C GLY A 10 -11.22 -18.79 -23.93
N LEU A 11 -12.52 -18.87 -23.64
CA LEU A 11 -13.20 -18.11 -22.58
C LEU A 11 -13.64 -19.03 -21.43
N GLU A 12 -13.68 -18.49 -20.21
CA GLU A 12 -14.14 -19.18 -19.01
C GLU A 12 -15.53 -18.70 -18.59
N TYR A 13 -16.45 -19.64 -18.37
CA TYR A 13 -17.81 -19.36 -17.92
C TYR A 13 -18.08 -20.01 -16.57
N VAL A 14 -18.86 -19.33 -15.71
CA VAL A 14 -19.30 -19.87 -14.43
C VAL A 14 -20.63 -20.59 -14.60
N GLN A 15 -20.73 -21.82 -14.10
CA GLN A 15 -21.96 -22.61 -14.10
C GLN A 15 -22.35 -23.03 -12.69
N LEU A 16 -23.64 -23.00 -12.39
CA LEU A 16 -24.24 -23.60 -11.20
C LEU A 16 -24.71 -25.02 -11.56
N VAL A 17 -24.22 -26.00 -10.81
CA VAL A 17 -24.42 -27.43 -11.12
C VAL A 17 -25.01 -28.15 -9.92
N GLU A 18 -25.96 -29.03 -10.19
CA GLU A 18 -26.57 -29.90 -9.20
C GLU A 18 -26.20 -31.35 -9.45
N ASN A 19 -25.93 -32.10 -8.38
CA ASN A 19 -25.69 -33.53 -8.44
C ASN A 19 -26.98 -34.24 -8.03
N HIS A 20 -27.48 -35.14 -8.88
CA HIS A 20 -28.57 -36.05 -8.55
C HIS A 20 -28.12 -37.50 -8.74
N ARG A 21 -28.76 -38.44 -8.04
CA ARG A 21 -28.50 -39.88 -8.19
C ARG A 21 -29.59 -40.50 -9.05
N GLU A 22 -29.18 -41.23 -10.08
CA GLU A 22 -30.07 -41.95 -10.98
C GLU A 22 -29.49 -43.35 -11.23
N GLY A 23 -30.24 -44.41 -10.90
CA GLY A 23 -29.78 -45.80 -11.07
C GLY A 23 -28.45 -46.13 -10.38
N GLY A 24 -28.20 -45.56 -9.19
CA GLY A 24 -26.97 -45.78 -8.43
C GLY A 24 -25.73 -45.00 -8.92
N LYS A 25 -25.84 -44.22 -10.00
CA LYS A 25 -24.76 -43.37 -10.51
C LYS A 25 -25.06 -41.89 -10.21
N VAL A 26 -24.01 -41.11 -9.92
CA VAL A 26 -24.14 -39.66 -9.73
C VAL A 26 -24.11 -38.99 -11.10
N ARG A 27 -25.17 -38.27 -11.45
CA ARG A 27 -25.27 -37.44 -12.65
C ARG A 27 -25.27 -35.96 -12.28
N GLN A 28 -24.65 -35.15 -13.13
CA GLN A 28 -24.55 -33.71 -12.95
C GLN A 28 -25.49 -32.99 -13.92
N THR A 29 -26.38 -32.17 -13.42
CA THR A 29 -27.25 -31.30 -14.23
C THR A 29 -26.78 -29.85 -14.10
N VAL A 30 -26.61 -29.16 -15.22
CA VAL A 30 -26.35 -27.72 -15.21
C VAL A 30 -27.67 -27.01 -14.93
N VAL A 31 -27.75 -26.32 -13.79
CA VAL A 31 -28.93 -25.56 -13.37
C VAL A 31 -28.96 -24.22 -14.10
N ALA A 32 -27.82 -23.53 -14.17
CA ALA A 32 -27.68 -22.26 -14.86
C ALA A 32 -26.23 -22.00 -15.31
N THR A 33 -26.08 -21.23 -16.38
CA THR A 33 -24.79 -20.61 -16.75
C THR A 33 -24.87 -19.12 -16.39
N LEU A 34 -24.03 -18.68 -15.45
CA LEU A 34 -24.10 -17.34 -14.86
C LEU A 34 -23.46 -16.26 -15.73
N GLY A 35 -22.56 -16.63 -16.63
CA GLY A 35 -21.87 -15.71 -17.54
C GLY A 35 -20.37 -15.97 -17.63
N ARG A 36 -19.68 -15.08 -18.35
CA ARG A 36 -18.22 -15.14 -18.51
C ARG A 36 -17.51 -14.67 -17.23
N LEU A 37 -16.53 -15.43 -16.77
CA LEU A 37 -15.85 -15.21 -15.50
C LEU A 37 -15.09 -13.87 -15.46
N ASP A 38 -14.44 -13.48 -16.55
CA ASP A 38 -13.70 -12.22 -16.66
C ASP A 38 -14.63 -11.01 -16.51
N GLN A 39 -15.78 -11.01 -17.20
CA GLN A 39 -16.79 -9.95 -17.12
C GLN A 39 -17.47 -9.90 -15.75
N LEU A 40 -17.81 -11.07 -15.19
CA LEU A 40 -18.44 -11.15 -13.87
C LEU A 40 -17.53 -10.63 -12.75
N ARG A 41 -16.20 -10.80 -12.90
CA ARG A 41 -15.20 -10.25 -11.98
C ARG A 41 -14.99 -8.75 -12.18
N SER A 42 -14.86 -8.28 -13.41
CA SER A 42 -14.61 -6.86 -13.68
C SER A 42 -15.79 -5.96 -13.31
N THR A 43 -17.02 -6.47 -13.41
CA THR A 43 -18.25 -5.75 -13.05
C THR A 43 -18.65 -5.89 -11.58
N GLY A 44 -18.01 -6.78 -10.82
CA GLY A 44 -18.39 -7.09 -9.43
C GLY A 44 -19.72 -7.85 -9.29
N GLN A 45 -20.32 -8.31 -10.39
CA GLN A 45 -21.59 -9.06 -10.36
C GLN A 45 -21.48 -10.38 -9.58
N LEU A 46 -20.32 -11.02 -9.61
CA LEU A 46 -20.09 -12.27 -8.86
C LEU A 46 -20.15 -12.03 -7.34
N ASP A 47 -19.60 -10.91 -6.87
CA ASP A 47 -19.62 -10.53 -5.46
C ASP A 47 -21.04 -10.16 -5.00
N SER A 48 -21.79 -9.44 -5.85
CA SER A 48 -23.20 -9.12 -5.61
C SER A 48 -24.07 -10.39 -5.52
N LEU A 49 -23.85 -11.36 -6.41
CA LEU A 49 -24.55 -12.64 -6.39
C LEU A 49 -24.22 -13.44 -5.11
N LEU A 50 -22.95 -13.52 -4.74
CA LEU A 50 -22.51 -14.19 -3.53
C LEU A 50 -23.15 -13.54 -2.29
N ALA A 51 -23.21 -12.21 -2.27
CA ALA A 51 -23.85 -11.49 -1.18
C ALA A 51 -25.35 -11.78 -1.09
N SER A 52 -26.04 -11.80 -2.23
CA SER A 52 -27.45 -12.14 -2.29
C SER A 52 -27.74 -13.56 -1.77
N LEU A 53 -26.92 -14.54 -2.17
CA LEU A 53 -27.06 -15.95 -1.76
C LEU A 53 -26.73 -16.17 -0.27
N ALA A 54 -25.73 -15.47 0.26
CA ALA A 54 -25.30 -15.64 1.64
C ALA A 54 -26.36 -15.26 2.66
N ARG A 55 -27.28 -14.34 2.32
CA ARG A 55 -28.45 -14.01 3.17
C ARG A 55 -29.32 -15.22 3.50
N PHE A 56 -29.30 -16.24 2.64
CA PHE A 56 -30.06 -17.48 2.84
C PHE A 56 -29.26 -18.57 3.57
N ALA A 57 -27.98 -18.34 3.87
CA ALA A 57 -27.10 -19.30 4.51
C ALA A 57 -26.76 -18.89 5.95
N LYS A 58 -27.38 -19.55 6.94
CA LYS A 58 -27.19 -19.30 8.39
C LYS A 58 -25.73 -19.26 8.83
N LYS A 59 -24.84 -20.05 8.21
CA LYS A 59 -23.40 -20.12 8.54
C LYS A 59 -22.54 -19.12 7.75
N ALA A 60 -22.98 -18.66 6.59
CA ALA A 60 -22.21 -17.72 5.77
C ALA A 60 -22.23 -16.31 6.37
N LEU A 61 -23.35 -15.92 7.00
CA LEU A 61 -23.48 -14.66 7.73
C LEU A 61 -22.48 -14.51 8.90
N LEU A 62 -22.11 -15.63 9.55
CA LEU A 62 -21.13 -15.63 10.64
C LEU A 62 -19.68 -15.47 10.15
N LEU A 63 -19.39 -15.87 8.91
CA LEU A 63 -18.05 -15.82 8.31
C LEU A 63 -17.83 -14.57 7.45
N SER A 64 -18.87 -13.77 7.23
CA SER A 64 -18.81 -12.56 6.42
C SER A 64 -19.74 -11.49 7.00
N PRO A 65 -19.20 -10.62 7.89
CA PRO A 65 -19.94 -9.51 8.49
C PRO A 65 -20.54 -8.54 7.46
N SER A 66 -20.07 -8.57 6.21
CA SER A 66 -20.57 -7.77 5.08
C SER A 66 -21.88 -8.27 4.47
N LEU A 67 -22.46 -9.37 4.97
CA LEU A 67 -23.63 -10.04 4.37
C LEU A 67 -24.91 -9.91 5.19
N SER A 68 -24.82 -9.38 6.41
CA SER A 68 -25.97 -9.06 7.26
C SER A 68 -26.67 -7.77 6.77
N PRO A 69 -28.01 -7.71 6.73
CA PRO A 69 -28.73 -6.48 6.37
C PRO A 69 -28.51 -5.34 7.39
N ASP A 70 -28.16 -5.68 8.64
CA ASP A 70 -27.70 -4.75 9.68
C ASP A 70 -26.16 -4.65 9.74
N SER A 71 -25.45 -5.08 8.69
CA SER A 71 -23.99 -4.94 8.65
C SER A 71 -23.64 -3.47 8.71
N VAL A 72 -23.03 -3.05 9.81
CA VAL A 72 -22.15 -1.89 9.83
C VAL A 72 -21.27 -1.99 8.58
N ASP A 73 -21.19 -0.92 7.78
CA ASP A 73 -20.31 -0.85 6.60
C ASP A 73 -18.85 -0.90 7.09
N VAL A 74 -18.40 -2.11 7.46
CA VAL A 74 -17.04 -2.37 7.91
C VAL A 74 -16.21 -2.49 6.65
N LYS A 75 -15.67 -1.36 6.21
CA LYS A 75 -14.63 -1.34 5.17
C LYS A 75 -13.34 -1.89 5.80
N PRO A 76 -12.91 -3.13 5.47
CA PRO A 76 -11.71 -3.69 6.08
C PRO A 76 -10.50 -2.86 5.63
N ARG A 77 -9.71 -2.38 6.59
CA ARG A 77 -8.47 -1.64 6.33
C ARG A 77 -7.26 -2.48 6.69
N LYS A 78 -6.26 -2.48 5.82
CA LYS A 78 -4.97 -3.14 6.05
C LYS A 78 -4.15 -2.33 7.06
N ILE A 79 -3.59 -3.02 8.05
CA ILE A 79 -2.78 -2.42 9.13
C ILE A 79 -1.32 -2.88 9.14
N GLY A 80 -1.02 -4.06 8.57
CA GLY A 80 0.30 -4.69 8.68
C GLY A 80 1.43 -3.86 8.06
N GLY A 81 1.28 -3.47 6.79
CA GLY A 81 2.25 -2.61 6.09
C GLY A 81 2.51 -1.29 6.85
N PRO A 82 1.47 -0.49 7.14
CA PRO A 82 1.62 0.73 7.93
C PRO A 82 2.37 0.54 9.25
N LEU A 83 2.09 -0.50 10.04
CA LEU A 83 2.74 -0.72 11.33
C LEU A 83 4.23 -1.02 11.21
N VAL A 84 4.60 -1.93 10.29
CA VAL A 84 6.01 -2.32 10.11
C VAL A 84 6.82 -1.15 9.56
N PHE A 85 6.31 -0.49 8.52
CA PHE A 85 7.03 0.63 7.90
C PHE A 85 7.03 1.87 8.76
N GLN A 86 6.04 2.08 9.64
CA GLN A 86 6.08 3.14 10.64
C GLN A 86 7.30 2.96 11.54
N ARG A 87 7.55 1.74 12.01
CA ARG A 87 8.70 1.47 12.87
C ARG A 87 10.02 1.72 12.14
N LEU A 88 10.13 1.27 10.89
CA LEU A 88 11.30 1.54 10.06
C LEU A 88 11.49 3.03 9.83
N TRP A 89 10.42 3.77 9.56
CA TRP A 89 10.44 5.21 9.32
C TRP A 89 10.93 6.02 10.53
N GLU A 90 10.63 5.55 11.74
CA GLU A 90 11.19 6.08 12.99
C GLU A 90 12.67 5.69 13.15
N GLU A 91 13.01 4.41 12.97
CA GLU A 91 14.37 3.88 13.20
C GLU A 91 15.39 4.46 12.23
N THR A 92 15.04 4.63 10.95
CA THR A 92 15.90 5.28 9.96
C THR A 92 16.08 6.78 10.20
N GLY A 93 15.29 7.36 11.10
CA GLY A 93 15.30 8.78 11.42
C GLY A 93 14.54 9.67 10.43
N CYS A 94 13.83 9.09 9.45
CA CYS A 94 13.05 9.85 8.47
C CYS A 94 12.02 10.74 9.17
N GLN A 95 11.26 10.17 10.11
CA GLN A 95 10.25 10.93 10.87
C GLN A 95 10.88 12.12 11.60
N GLY A 96 11.91 11.88 12.41
CA GLY A 96 12.53 12.92 13.23
C GLY A 96 13.14 14.05 12.40
N ILE A 97 13.81 13.74 11.29
CA ILE A 97 14.39 14.74 10.39
C ILE A 97 13.32 15.61 9.76
N ILE A 98 12.23 14.98 9.27
CA ILE A 98 11.13 15.72 8.65
C ILE A 98 10.44 16.59 9.71
N ASP A 99 10.13 16.05 10.88
CA ASP A 99 9.52 16.80 11.98
C ASP A 99 10.40 17.99 12.41
N GLU A 100 11.72 17.84 12.45
CA GLU A 100 12.65 18.94 12.74
C GLU A 100 12.59 20.04 11.67
N LEU A 101 12.58 19.67 10.38
CA LEU A 101 12.47 20.63 9.28
C LEU A 101 11.11 21.34 9.26
N LEU A 102 10.06 20.63 9.65
CA LEU A 102 8.71 21.17 9.74
C LEU A 102 8.52 22.06 10.96
N SER A 103 9.22 21.84 12.08
CA SER A 103 9.09 22.65 13.30
C SER A 103 9.40 24.14 13.08
N ARG A 104 10.13 24.46 12.01
CA ARG A 104 10.45 25.84 11.60
C ARG A 104 9.30 26.53 10.85
N ARG A 105 8.20 25.83 10.57
CA ARG A 105 7.07 26.30 9.75
C ARG A 105 5.73 25.85 10.34
N ASN A 106 4.69 26.67 10.15
CA ASN A 106 3.34 26.36 10.65
C ASN A 106 2.48 25.73 9.54
N PHE A 107 2.60 24.42 9.35
CA PHE A 107 1.70 23.68 8.45
C PHE A 107 0.40 23.32 9.17
N GLU A 108 -0.74 23.56 8.52
CA GLU A 108 -2.08 23.24 9.05
C GLU A 108 -2.55 21.81 8.69
N PHE A 109 -1.66 21.00 8.14
CA PHE A 109 -1.97 19.63 7.70
C PHE A 109 -0.80 18.69 8.05
N PRO A 110 -1.05 17.37 8.19
CA PRO A 110 -0.05 16.42 8.67
C PRO A 110 0.94 16.05 7.55
N LEU A 111 1.82 16.99 7.19
CA LEU A 111 2.73 16.89 6.04
C LEU A 111 3.63 15.64 6.15
N GLU A 112 4.23 15.42 7.31
CA GLU A 112 5.11 14.27 7.52
C GLU A 112 4.37 12.93 7.34
N ARG A 113 3.13 12.80 7.85
CA ARG A 113 2.29 11.61 7.64
C ARG A 113 1.94 11.41 6.17
N ILE A 114 1.73 12.49 5.42
CA ILE A 114 1.48 12.45 3.97
C ILE A 114 2.72 11.92 3.24
N LEU A 115 3.92 12.38 3.60
CA LEU A 115 5.16 11.87 3.02
C LEU A 115 5.34 10.39 3.32
N PHE A 116 5.13 9.96 4.57
CA PHE A 116 5.15 8.56 4.97
C PHE A 116 4.18 7.73 4.13
N ALA A 117 2.93 8.16 4.02
CA ALA A 117 1.91 7.47 3.22
C ALA A 117 2.30 7.35 1.74
N THR A 118 2.92 8.38 1.19
CA THR A 118 3.33 8.39 -0.21
C THR A 118 4.54 7.47 -0.44
N VAL A 119 5.51 7.43 0.47
CA VAL A 119 6.60 6.44 0.44
C VAL A 119 6.05 5.02 0.56
N LEU A 120 5.12 4.80 1.49
CA LEU A 120 4.49 3.49 1.69
C LEU A 120 3.79 3.01 0.42
N GLN A 121 3.03 3.88 -0.25
CA GLN A 121 2.38 3.55 -1.51
C GLN A 121 3.41 3.21 -2.60
N ARG A 122 4.50 3.99 -2.70
CA ARG A 122 5.59 3.72 -3.67
C ARG A 122 6.26 2.36 -3.47
N ILE A 123 6.27 1.83 -2.25
CA ILE A 123 6.82 0.50 -1.95
C ILE A 123 5.83 -0.61 -2.34
N PHE A 124 4.54 -0.46 -2.03
CA PHE A 124 3.55 -1.52 -2.20
C PHE A 124 2.81 -1.52 -3.55
N ALA A 125 2.55 -0.34 -4.09
CA ALA A 125 1.75 -0.13 -5.30
C ALA A 125 2.15 1.22 -5.95
N PRO A 126 3.32 1.28 -6.61
CA PRO A 126 3.82 2.50 -7.22
C PRO A 126 2.76 3.21 -8.07
N GLY A 127 2.58 4.51 -7.85
CA GLY A 127 1.57 5.31 -8.56
C GLY A 127 1.77 6.80 -8.35
N SER A 128 0.87 7.61 -8.91
CA SER A 128 0.84 9.06 -8.73
C SER A 128 0.34 9.46 -7.34
N ASP A 129 0.51 10.72 -6.95
CA ASP A 129 -0.01 11.26 -5.69
C ASP A 129 -1.55 11.14 -5.59
N CYS A 130 -2.25 11.31 -6.72
CA CYS A 130 -3.69 11.07 -6.80
C CYS A 130 -4.04 9.60 -6.56
N SER A 131 -3.25 8.69 -7.15
CA SER A 131 -3.38 7.25 -6.88
C SER A 131 -3.08 6.93 -5.41
N CYS A 132 -2.12 7.63 -4.77
CA CYS A 132 -1.81 7.46 -3.35
C CYS A 132 -3.03 7.77 -2.49
N PHE A 133 -3.65 8.93 -2.74
CA PHE A 133 -4.83 9.37 -1.99
C PHE A 133 -5.98 8.35 -2.10
N GLN A 134 -6.22 7.80 -3.29
CA GLN A 134 -7.23 6.76 -3.51
C GLN A 134 -6.85 5.43 -2.84
N TRP A 135 -5.60 5.02 -2.95
CA TRP A 135 -5.07 3.76 -2.41
C TRP A 135 -5.19 3.69 -0.88
N LEU A 136 -5.03 4.82 -0.19
CA LEU A 136 -5.11 4.92 1.27
C LEU A 136 -6.47 4.54 1.85
N THR A 137 -7.54 4.56 1.06
CA THR A 137 -8.88 4.13 1.50
C THR A 137 -8.90 2.69 2.03
N GLY A 138 -7.99 1.84 1.52
CA GLY A 138 -7.81 0.45 1.97
C GLY A 138 -6.83 0.25 3.11
N TYR A 139 -6.24 1.31 3.68
CA TYR A 139 -5.20 1.24 4.71
C TYR A 139 -5.54 2.08 5.93
N ARG A 140 -5.07 1.64 7.11
CA ARG A 140 -5.16 2.46 8.33
C ARG A 140 -3.78 3.03 8.63
N ILE A 141 -3.66 4.34 8.49
CA ILE A 141 -2.47 5.11 8.88
C ILE A 141 -2.95 6.20 9.86
N PRO A 142 -2.56 6.14 11.14
CA PRO A 142 -2.92 7.17 12.11
C PRO A 142 -2.37 8.55 11.73
N GLY A 143 -3.12 9.61 12.04
CA GLY A 143 -2.68 11.00 11.84
C GLY A 143 -2.92 11.56 10.44
N LEU A 144 -3.70 10.88 9.59
CA LEU A 144 -4.16 11.38 8.28
C LEU A 144 -5.62 11.82 8.29
N ASP A 145 -6.23 11.94 9.47
CA ASP A 145 -7.61 12.37 9.62
C ASP A 145 -7.78 13.80 9.09
N GLY A 146 -8.75 14.00 8.20
CA GLY A 146 -8.98 15.30 7.55
C GLY A 146 -8.00 15.66 6.42
N ALA A 147 -7.05 14.79 6.09
CA ALA A 147 -6.15 15.03 4.96
C ALA A 147 -6.93 15.02 3.62
N GLN A 148 -6.66 16.00 2.77
CA GLN A 148 -7.30 16.16 1.46
C GLN A 148 -6.27 16.01 0.35
N LEU A 149 -6.72 15.63 -0.85
CA LEU A 149 -5.83 15.41 -2.01
C LEU A 149 -4.85 16.57 -2.24
N HIS A 150 -5.30 17.81 -2.10
CA HIS A 150 -4.45 18.98 -2.32
C HIS A 150 -3.28 19.08 -1.32
N HIS A 151 -3.36 18.44 -0.15
CA HIS A 151 -2.26 18.35 0.80
C HIS A 151 -1.10 17.49 0.26
N TRP A 152 -1.37 16.46 -0.56
CA TRP A 152 -0.31 15.68 -1.22
C TRP A 152 0.49 16.54 -2.19
N TYR A 153 -0.19 17.33 -3.01
CA TYR A 153 0.48 18.26 -3.93
C TYR A 153 1.28 19.32 -3.17
N ARG A 154 0.75 19.85 -2.06
CA ARG A 154 1.50 20.78 -1.21
C ARG A 154 2.72 20.14 -0.55
N ALA A 155 2.62 18.87 -0.14
CA ALA A 155 3.76 18.13 0.41
C ALA A 155 4.86 17.90 -0.64
N MET A 156 4.51 17.56 -1.88
CA MET A 156 5.49 17.43 -2.96
C MET A 156 6.08 18.79 -3.37
N ALA A 157 5.27 19.85 -3.38
CA ALA A 157 5.74 21.21 -3.62
C ALA A 157 6.74 21.65 -2.54
N TRP A 158 6.49 21.32 -1.27
CA TRP A 158 7.42 21.59 -0.17
C TRP A 158 8.75 20.85 -0.33
N LEU A 159 8.72 19.57 -0.74
CA LEU A 159 9.96 18.83 -1.04
C LEU A 159 10.78 19.48 -2.16
N GLY A 160 10.11 20.01 -3.17
CA GLY A 160 10.72 20.69 -4.32
C GLY A 160 10.99 22.19 -4.11
N GLU A 161 10.72 22.73 -2.92
CA GLU A 161 10.93 24.15 -2.65
C GLU A 161 12.43 24.46 -2.63
N ALA A 162 12.84 25.43 -3.45
CA ALA A 162 14.24 25.83 -3.55
C ALA A 162 14.72 26.46 -2.24
N LEU A 163 15.93 26.10 -1.81
CA LEU A 163 16.58 26.70 -0.65
C LEU A 163 16.98 28.15 -0.93
N SER A 164 17.22 28.92 0.13
CA SER A 164 17.69 30.30 0.02
C SER A 164 19.04 30.39 -0.70
N LEU A 165 19.35 31.56 -1.29
CA LEU A 165 20.56 31.76 -2.12
C LEU A 165 21.86 31.40 -1.40
N ASP A 166 21.94 31.63 -0.09
CA ASP A 166 23.07 31.29 0.77
C ASP A 166 23.24 29.78 1.00
N GLN A 167 22.18 29.00 0.77
CA GLN A 167 22.16 27.55 0.94
C GLN A 167 22.31 26.78 -0.40
N GLN A 168 22.56 27.49 -1.50
CA GLN A 168 22.74 26.87 -2.83
C GLN A 168 24.14 26.29 -3.07
N LYS A 169 25.02 26.28 -2.06
CA LYS A 169 26.34 25.63 -2.18
C LYS A 169 26.15 24.14 -2.49
N GLY A 170 26.74 23.69 -3.60
CA GLY A 170 26.63 22.31 -4.10
C GLY A 170 25.49 22.07 -5.10
N ALA A 171 24.73 23.11 -5.49
CA ALA A 171 23.74 23.01 -6.57
C ALA A 171 24.39 22.65 -7.91
N VAL A 172 23.64 21.94 -8.76
CA VAL A 172 24.04 21.66 -10.14
C VAL A 172 23.63 22.82 -11.07
N PRO A 173 24.28 23.01 -12.23
CA PRO A 173 24.04 24.19 -13.08
C PRO A 173 22.59 24.39 -13.56
N PHE A 174 21.78 23.33 -13.57
CA PHE A 174 20.42 23.31 -14.14
C PHE A 174 19.34 22.97 -13.11
N ALA A 175 19.68 22.83 -11.82
CA ALA A 175 18.69 22.60 -10.77
C ALA A 175 19.18 23.18 -9.43
N PRO A 176 18.36 24.00 -8.75
CA PRO A 176 18.70 24.48 -7.42
C PRO A 176 18.66 23.31 -6.42
N ARG A 177 19.32 23.50 -5.29
CA ARG A 177 19.06 22.71 -4.09
C ARG A 177 17.68 23.04 -3.55
N CYS A 178 16.97 22.01 -3.12
CA CYS A 178 15.61 22.04 -2.61
C CYS A 178 15.54 21.42 -1.20
N THR A 179 14.39 21.53 -0.55
CA THR A 179 14.14 20.91 0.76
C THR A 179 14.47 19.43 0.80
N LYS A 180 14.22 18.68 -0.28
CA LYS A 180 14.60 17.25 -0.36
C LYS A 180 16.09 17.01 -0.08
N ASP A 181 16.96 17.93 -0.49
CA ASP A 181 18.41 17.76 -0.36
C ASP A 181 18.83 17.89 1.11
N LEU A 182 18.14 18.74 1.89
CA LEU A 182 18.33 18.80 3.34
C LEU A 182 17.95 17.49 4.02
N ILE A 183 16.87 16.85 3.58
CA ILE A 183 16.44 15.55 4.11
C ILE A 183 17.47 14.46 3.78
N GLU A 184 17.91 14.40 2.52
CA GLU A 184 18.92 13.44 2.06
C GLU A 184 20.25 13.60 2.81
N GLU A 185 20.71 14.84 2.99
CA GLU A 185 21.93 15.15 3.73
C GLU A 185 21.82 14.82 5.22
N ALA A 186 20.70 15.15 5.87
CA ALA A 186 20.48 14.81 7.27
C ALA A 186 20.42 13.30 7.51
N LEU A 187 19.76 12.56 6.59
CA LEU A 187 19.74 11.09 6.63
C LEU A 187 21.14 10.51 6.45
N PHE A 188 21.92 11.06 5.51
CA PHE A 188 23.30 10.65 5.30
C PHE A 188 24.16 10.91 6.53
N GLN A 189 24.08 12.11 7.13
CA GLN A 189 24.87 12.47 8.33
C GLN A 189 24.52 11.57 9.52
N ARG A 190 23.24 11.28 9.73
CA ARG A 190 22.78 10.40 10.81
C ARG A 190 23.31 8.98 10.68
N ASN A 191 23.31 8.44 9.46
CA ASN A 191 23.64 7.05 9.19
C ASN A 191 25.08 6.85 8.72
N ARG A 192 25.93 7.89 8.81
CA ARG A 192 27.34 7.80 8.45
C ARG A 192 28.12 7.16 9.60
N ASP A 193 28.16 5.84 9.59
CA ASP A 193 28.97 5.02 10.51
C ASP A 193 30.38 4.70 9.93
N LEU A 194 30.56 4.82 8.60
CA LEU A 194 31.85 4.61 7.96
C LEU A 194 32.90 5.58 8.54
N LEU A 195 33.90 5.00 9.20
CA LEU A 195 35.02 5.66 9.90
C LEU A 195 34.65 6.32 11.25
N THR A 196 33.50 6.01 11.83
CA THR A 196 33.17 6.46 13.21
C THR A 196 33.83 5.59 14.29
N GLU A 197 34.13 4.33 13.98
CA GLU A 197 34.92 3.44 14.84
C GLU A 197 36.28 3.14 14.18
N VAL A 198 37.37 3.49 14.87
CA VAL A 198 38.73 3.13 14.46
C VAL A 198 39.06 1.78 15.08
N GLY A 199 39.00 0.71 14.28
CA GLY A 199 39.50 -0.61 14.64
C GLY A 199 40.96 -0.77 14.20
N VAL A 200 41.88 -0.97 15.14
CA VAL A 200 43.26 -1.37 14.82
C VAL A 200 43.27 -2.87 14.58
N VAL A 201 43.43 -3.28 13.32
CA VAL A 201 43.60 -4.69 12.96
C VAL A 201 45.09 -4.93 12.71
N PHE A 202 45.71 -5.77 13.55
CA PHE A 202 47.05 -6.27 13.27
C PHE A 202 46.93 -7.39 12.24
N PHE A 203 47.41 -7.13 11.03
CA PHE A 203 47.48 -8.12 9.95
C PHE A 203 48.91 -8.67 9.89
N ASP A 204 49.06 -9.98 10.10
CA ASP A 204 50.32 -10.67 9.85
C ASP A 204 50.45 -10.92 8.34
N THR A 205 51.43 -10.27 7.71
CA THR A 205 51.67 -10.37 6.27
C THR A 205 52.51 -11.58 5.88
N THR A 206 52.94 -12.42 6.84
CA THR A 206 53.82 -13.57 6.56
C THR A 206 53.18 -14.68 5.72
N THR A 207 51.86 -14.66 5.49
CA THR A 207 51.14 -15.68 4.68
C THR A 207 50.74 -15.21 3.28
N LEU A 208 51.08 -13.98 2.86
CA LEU A 208 50.82 -13.47 1.51
C LEU A 208 52.08 -13.57 0.63
N PHE A 209 52.53 -14.78 0.38
CA PHE A 209 53.42 -15.09 -0.74
C PHE A 209 52.61 -15.90 -1.77
N PHE A 210 52.37 -15.30 -2.94
CA PHE A 210 51.96 -16.00 -4.17
C PHE A 210 53.20 -16.33 -4.99
#